data_AF-A0A4R6TY96-F1
#
_entry.id   AF-A0A4R6TY96-F1
#
_cell.length_a   1.000
_cell.length_b   1.000
_cell.length_c   1.000
_cell.angle_alpha   90.00
_cell.angle_beta   90.00
_cell.angle_gamma   90.00
#
_symmetry.space_group_name_H-M   'P 1'
#
loop_
_entity.id
_entity.type
_entity.pdbx_description
1 polymer ?
#
loop_
_entity_poly.entity_id
_entity_poly.type
_entity_poly.pdbx_seq_one_letter_code
_entity_poly.pdbx_strand_id
1 'polypeptide(L)'
;MRIKIKGEITGERLAEALQAALEKYEAVRPGTKIYGANLYLTAYDADGLPFDLVDHRGESLSITIEAKSGELVKPALTAEGERRRKEALDEAKRKEEEAQANAKKRERETLDEHERKWQERKAKEAQAREQFRWLNETTAQLLKNDPERFIAALNNAVQTAWQKCQPLTKQGAKKGQPLPLPTFSTHAGGLLLSVETWKNPRRVLNPICTLQHGELTPFWAHEAWDAAIGLIGEVLSAERP
;
A
#
# COMPACT_ATOMS: atom_id res chain seq x y z
N MET A 1 -37.78 -15.74 1.02
CA MET A 1 -37.70 -17.11 0.45
C MET A 1 -38.06 -17.02 -1.04
N ARG A 2 -37.40 -17.80 -1.92
CA ARG A 2 -37.70 -17.83 -3.36
C ARG A 2 -38.09 -19.26 -3.77
N ILE A 3 -39.23 -19.41 -4.44
CA ILE A 3 -39.74 -20.70 -4.91
C ILE A 3 -39.83 -20.65 -6.43
N LYS A 4 -39.39 -21.71 -7.11
CA LYS A 4 -39.40 -21.80 -8.58
C LYS A 4 -40.17 -23.05 -8.99
N ILE A 5 -41.31 -22.86 -9.66
CA ILE A 5 -42.12 -23.92 -10.25
C ILE A 5 -41.66 -24.09 -11.71
N LYS A 6 -41.41 -25.32 -12.16
CA LYS A 6 -40.95 -25.60 -13.53
C LYS A 6 -42.12 -26.08 -14.41
N GLY A 7 -42.36 -25.46 -15.56
CA GLY A 7 -43.49 -25.78 -16.44
C GLY A 7 -44.75 -25.01 -16.08
N GLU A 8 -45.89 -25.37 -16.67
CA GLU A 8 -47.15 -24.63 -16.57
C GLU A 8 -47.63 -24.45 -15.11
N ILE A 9 -48.10 -23.24 -14.80
CA ILE A 9 -48.66 -22.90 -13.50
C ILE A 9 -50.14 -23.29 -13.47
N THR A 10 -50.48 -24.29 -12.66
CA THR A 10 -51.86 -24.66 -12.32
C THR A 10 -52.16 -24.36 -10.86
N GLY A 11 -53.44 -24.29 -10.48
CA GLY A 11 -53.85 -24.03 -9.10
C GLY A 11 -53.30 -25.06 -8.10
N GLU A 12 -53.26 -26.33 -8.49
CA GLU A 12 -52.71 -27.43 -7.68
C GLU A 12 -51.23 -27.24 -7.40
N ARG A 13 -50.45 -26.87 -8.43
CA ARG A 13 -48.99 -26.67 -8.28
C ARG A 13 -48.64 -25.45 -7.45
N LEU A 14 -49.47 -24.41 -7.46
CA LEU A 14 -49.32 -23.27 -6.55
C LEU A 14 -49.60 -23.66 -5.10
N ALA A 15 -50.62 -24.49 -4.85
CA ALA A 15 -50.92 -24.99 -3.52
C ALA A 15 -49.78 -25.85 -2.96
N GLU A 16 -49.21 -26.75 -3.76
CA GLU A 16 -48.04 -27.55 -3.39
C GLU A 16 -46.82 -26.68 -3.05
N ALA A 17 -46.55 -25.67 -3.89
CA ALA A 17 -45.44 -24.75 -3.68
C ALA A 17 -45.59 -23.95 -2.37
N LEU A 18 -46.80 -23.51 -2.05
CA LEU A 18 -47.09 -22.82 -0.80
C LEU A 18 -46.92 -23.75 0.41
N GLN A 19 -47.41 -24.99 0.32
CA GLN A 19 -47.24 -25.98 1.39
C GLN A 19 -45.76 -26.25 1.68
N ALA A 20 -44.95 -26.47 0.64
CA ALA A 20 -43.50 -26.63 0.79
C ALA A 20 -42.81 -25.38 1.38
N ALA A 21 -43.36 -24.19 1.16
CA ALA A 21 -42.87 -22.95 1.77
C ALA A 21 -43.07 -22.94 3.29
N LEU A 22 -44.27 -23.33 3.72
CA LEU A 22 -44.65 -23.37 5.13
C LEU A 22 -43.82 -24.42 5.88
N GLU A 23 -43.60 -25.59 5.31
CA GLU A 23 -42.76 -26.64 5.91
C GLU A 23 -41.31 -26.16 6.13
N LYS A 24 -40.73 -25.46 5.15
CA LYS A 24 -39.38 -24.89 5.31
C LYS A 24 -39.32 -23.78 6.33
N TYR A 25 -40.38 -22.99 6.47
CA TYR A 25 -40.43 -21.94 7.47
C TYR A 25 -40.54 -22.53 8.88
N GLU A 26 -41.41 -23.54 9.06
CA GLU A 26 -41.57 -24.26 10.33
C GLU A 26 -40.25 -24.91 10.77
N ALA A 27 -39.48 -25.48 9.83
CA ALA A 27 -38.16 -26.03 10.12
C ALA A 27 -37.14 -24.98 10.63
N VAL A 28 -37.25 -23.72 10.20
CA VAL A 28 -36.33 -22.63 10.60
C VAL A 28 -36.81 -21.93 11.88
N ARG A 29 -38.12 -21.79 12.06
CA ARG A 29 -38.75 -21.18 13.25
C ARG A 29 -40.02 -21.94 13.64
N PRO A 30 -39.88 -23.06 14.39
CA PRO A 30 -41.01 -23.85 14.84
C PRO A 30 -42.03 -23.02 15.64
N GLY A 31 -43.31 -23.23 15.39
CA GLY A 31 -44.43 -22.60 16.10
C GLY A 31 -44.65 -21.11 15.78
N THR A 32 -43.94 -20.54 14.81
CA THR A 32 -44.08 -19.12 14.46
C THR A 32 -45.14 -18.91 13.38
N LYS A 33 -46.16 -18.09 13.67
CA LYS A 33 -47.17 -17.67 12.67
C LYS A 33 -46.62 -16.56 11.77
N ILE A 34 -46.86 -16.65 10.47
CA ILE A 34 -46.55 -15.61 9.48
C ILE A 34 -47.80 -14.75 9.27
N TYR A 35 -47.66 -13.42 9.32
CA TYR A 35 -48.75 -12.47 9.16
C TYR A 35 -48.50 -11.57 7.95
N GLY A 36 -49.35 -11.70 6.94
CA GLY A 36 -49.25 -11.00 5.66
C GLY A 36 -48.09 -11.50 4.79
N ALA A 37 -48.35 -11.68 3.50
CA ALA A 37 -47.33 -12.03 2.52
C ALA A 37 -47.70 -11.44 1.15
N ASN A 38 -46.68 -10.97 0.42
CA ASN A 38 -46.84 -10.57 -0.97
C ASN A 38 -46.31 -11.71 -1.85
N LEU A 39 -47.16 -12.22 -2.73
CA LEU A 39 -46.77 -13.17 -3.76
C LEU A 39 -46.53 -12.41 -5.06
N TYR A 40 -45.33 -12.54 -5.62
CA TYR A 40 -44.98 -11.97 -6.92
C TYR A 40 -44.89 -13.11 -7.94
N LEU A 41 -45.70 -13.02 -9.00
CA LEU A 41 -45.69 -13.97 -10.10
C LEU A 41 -45.09 -13.30 -11.34
N THR A 42 -44.13 -13.97 -11.96
CA THR A 42 -43.55 -13.54 -13.23
C THR A 42 -44.00 -14.53 -14.30
N ALA A 43 -44.75 -14.04 -15.29
CA ALA A 43 -45.26 -14.86 -16.37
C ALA A 43 -44.23 -14.99 -17.49
N TYR A 44 -44.19 -16.16 -18.11
CA TYR A 44 -43.33 -16.49 -19.24
C TYR A 44 -44.18 -17.17 -20.31
N ASP A 45 -43.92 -16.88 -21.59
CA ASP A 45 -44.58 -17.56 -22.70
C ASP A 45 -43.98 -18.96 -22.96
N ALA A 46 -44.51 -19.66 -23.97
CA ALA A 46 -44.05 -21.00 -24.35
C ALA A 46 -42.58 -21.02 -24.82
N ASP A 47 -42.06 -19.89 -25.29
CA ASP A 47 -40.68 -19.71 -25.73
C ASP A 47 -39.75 -19.28 -24.57
N GLY A 48 -40.33 -19.05 -23.38
CA GLY A 48 -39.61 -18.68 -22.16
C GLY A 48 -39.29 -17.20 -22.03
N LEU A 49 -39.91 -16.33 -22.84
CA LEU A 49 -39.77 -14.89 -22.73
C LEU A 49 -40.73 -14.33 -21.67
N PRO A 50 -40.26 -13.42 -20.80
CA PRO A 50 -41.13 -12.79 -19.81
C PRO A 50 -42.10 -11.84 -20.49
N PHE A 51 -43.34 -11.81 -20.01
CA PHE A 51 -44.33 -10.83 -20.43
C PHE A 51 -45.10 -10.28 -19.24
N ASP A 52 -45.63 -9.07 -19.39
CA ASP A 52 -46.38 -8.40 -18.33
C ASP A 52 -47.85 -8.79 -18.37
N LEU A 53 -48.36 -9.23 -17.22
CA LEU A 53 -49.79 -9.45 -16.99
C LEU A 53 -50.44 -8.11 -16.64
N VAL A 54 -50.96 -7.43 -17.66
CA VAL A 54 -51.63 -6.13 -17.53
C VAL A 54 -53.12 -6.21 -17.82
N ASP A 55 -53.90 -5.30 -17.23
CA ASP A 55 -55.32 -5.14 -17.51
C ASP A 55 -55.57 -4.38 -18.83
N HIS A 56 -56.84 -4.14 -19.17
CA HIS A 56 -57.25 -3.42 -20.38
C HIS A 56 -56.77 -1.94 -20.44
N ARG A 57 -56.22 -1.40 -19.34
CA ARG A 57 -55.67 -0.05 -19.24
C ARG A 57 -54.15 -0.02 -19.22
N GLY A 58 -53.50 -1.19 -19.25
CA GLY A 58 -52.05 -1.32 -19.18
C GLY A 58 -51.48 -1.31 -17.75
N GLU A 59 -52.32 -1.42 -16.72
CA GLU A 59 -51.87 -1.52 -15.33
C GLU A 59 -51.62 -2.98 -14.94
N SER A 60 -50.61 -3.24 -14.11
CA SER A 60 -50.32 -4.60 -13.65
C SER A 60 -51.50 -5.20 -12.90
N LEU A 61 -51.86 -6.45 -13.22
CA LEU A 61 -52.94 -7.17 -12.55
C LEU A 61 -52.57 -7.45 -11.09
N SER A 62 -53.19 -6.72 -10.16
CA SER A 62 -53.08 -6.96 -8.72
C SER A 62 -54.37 -7.57 -8.17
N ILE A 63 -54.27 -8.74 -7.54
CA ILE A 63 -55.37 -9.35 -6.80
C ILE A 63 -55.04 -9.26 -5.32
N THR A 64 -55.87 -8.55 -4.56
CA THR A 64 -55.78 -8.51 -3.09
C THR A 64 -56.79 -9.50 -2.51
N ILE A 65 -56.27 -10.51 -1.82
CA ILE A 65 -57.10 -11.42 -1.03
C ILE A 65 -57.15 -10.86 0.39
N GLU A 66 -58.28 -10.27 0.76
CA GLU A 66 -58.46 -9.70 2.09
C GLU A 66 -58.58 -10.80 3.15
N ALA A 67 -57.99 -10.54 4.32
CA ALA A 67 -58.21 -11.40 5.49
C ALA A 67 -59.69 -11.33 5.91
N LYS A 68 -60.24 -12.43 6.41
CA LYS A 68 -61.66 -12.43 6.84
C LYS A 68 -61.82 -11.49 8.04
N SER A 69 -62.99 -10.86 8.16
CA SER A 69 -63.30 -9.96 9.28
C SER A 69 -62.99 -10.63 10.62
N GLY A 70 -62.04 -10.06 11.39
CA GLY A 70 -61.56 -10.59 12.66
C GLY A 70 -60.19 -11.30 12.61
N GLU A 71 -59.63 -11.55 11.42
CA GLU A 71 -58.29 -12.13 11.26
C GLU A 71 -57.20 -11.04 11.31
N LEU A 72 -56.17 -11.27 12.14
CA LEU A 72 -55.06 -10.33 12.34
C LEU A 72 -54.13 -10.29 11.10
N VAL A 73 -54.05 -9.14 10.43
CA VAL A 73 -53.19 -8.93 9.24
C VAL A 73 -51.72 -8.71 9.61
N LYS A 74 -51.47 -7.93 10.68
CA LYS A 74 -50.17 -7.74 11.34
C LYS A 74 -50.42 -7.47 12.83
N PRO A 75 -49.74 -8.16 13.77
CA PRO A 75 -49.88 -7.84 15.19
C PRO A 75 -49.42 -6.40 15.47
N ALA A 76 -50.18 -5.68 16.31
CA ALA A 76 -49.67 -4.45 16.90
C ALA A 76 -48.36 -4.77 17.65
N LEU A 77 -47.32 -3.95 17.47
CA LEU A 77 -46.11 -4.11 18.28
C LEU A 77 -46.52 -3.98 19.76
N THR A 78 -46.14 -4.96 20.58
CA THR A 78 -46.32 -4.83 22.03
C THR A 78 -45.47 -3.66 22.53
N ALA A 79 -45.87 -3.01 23.63
CA ALA A 79 -45.10 -1.93 24.24
C ALA A 79 -43.64 -2.33 24.54
N GLU A 80 -43.40 -3.63 24.80
CA GLU A 80 -42.07 -4.20 24.97
C GLU A 80 -41.29 -4.28 23.65
N GLY A 81 -41.95 -4.62 22.54
CA GLY A 81 -41.36 -4.59 21.20
C GLY A 81 -40.96 -3.19 20.75
N GLU A 82 -41.76 -2.17 21.07
CA GLU A 82 -41.42 -0.77 20.76
C GLU A 82 -40.20 -0.30 21.55
N ARG A 83 -40.12 -0.65 22.84
CA ARG A 83 -38.95 -0.36 23.69
C ARG A 83 -37.67 -1.01 23.15
N ARG A 84 -37.71 -2.32 22.83
CA ARG A 84 -36.54 -3.01 22.27
C ARG A 84 -36.09 -2.42 20.94
N ARG A 85 -37.04 -1.99 20.09
CA ARG A 85 -36.71 -1.33 18.81
C ARG A 85 -36.02 0.00 19.04
N LYS A 86 -36.48 0.80 20.00
CA LYS A 86 -35.87 2.09 20.34
C LYS A 86 -34.47 1.92 20.93
N GLU A 87 -34.30 1.00 21.87
CA GLU A 87 -32.98 0.67 22.45
C GLU A 87 -31.98 0.21 21.38
N ALA A 88 -32.41 -0.63 20.44
CA ALA A 88 -31.55 -1.07 19.34
C ALA A 88 -31.14 0.07 18.39
N LEU A 89 -32.03 1.04 18.15
CA LEU A 89 -31.72 2.23 17.34
C LEU A 89 -30.75 3.16 18.07
N ASP A 90 -30.96 3.40 19.36
CA ASP A 90 -30.07 4.24 20.17
C ASP A 90 -28.68 3.59 20.32
N GLU A 91 -28.61 2.27 20.51
CA GLU A 91 -27.34 1.54 20.54
C GLU A 91 -26.62 1.56 19.17
N ALA A 92 -27.35 1.39 18.07
CA ALA A 92 -26.78 1.48 16.73
C ALA A 92 -26.20 2.88 16.46
N LYS A 93 -26.93 3.93 16.86
CA LYS A 93 -26.46 5.31 16.72
C LYS A 93 -25.21 5.58 17.53
N ARG A 94 -25.14 5.10 18.78
CA ARG A 94 -23.93 5.22 19.62
C ARG A 94 -22.74 4.49 18.99
N LYS A 95 -22.93 3.27 18.50
CA LYS A 95 -21.88 2.52 17.80
C LYS A 95 -21.40 3.24 16.54
N GLU A 96 -22.30 3.87 15.81
CA GLU A 96 -21.95 4.67 14.63
C GLU A 96 -21.13 5.92 15.02
N GLU A 97 -21.55 6.66 16.04
CA GLU A 97 -20.82 7.83 16.55
C GLU A 97 -19.41 7.44 17.06
N GLU A 98 -19.30 6.36 17.82
CA GLU A 98 -18.01 5.82 18.29
C GLU A 98 -17.13 5.36 17.12
N ALA A 99 -17.71 4.70 16.10
CA ALA A 99 -16.99 4.29 14.90
C ALA A 99 -16.49 5.50 14.10
N GLN A 100 -17.30 6.55 13.94
CA GLN A 100 -16.90 7.78 13.27
C GLN A 100 -15.81 8.53 14.04
N ALA A 101 -15.91 8.61 15.37
CA ALA A 101 -14.88 9.23 16.19
C ALA A 101 -13.53 8.48 16.09
N ASN A 102 -13.58 7.14 16.14
CA ASN A 102 -12.40 6.29 15.96
C ASN A 102 -11.81 6.42 14.55
N ALA A 103 -12.64 6.51 13.51
CA ALA A 103 -12.17 6.72 12.13
C ALA A 103 -11.43 8.05 11.98
N LYS A 104 -12.00 9.16 12.50
CA LYS A 104 -11.35 10.47 12.49
C LYS A 104 -10.03 10.48 13.27
N LYS A 105 -9.99 9.77 14.41
CA LYS A 105 -8.77 9.64 15.20
C LYS A 105 -7.67 8.92 14.42
N ARG A 106 -8.00 7.80 13.77
CA ARG A 106 -7.06 7.05 12.92
C ARG A 106 -6.57 7.88 11.75
N GLU A 107 -7.46 8.60 11.07
CA GLU A 107 -7.08 9.49 9.97
C GLU A 107 -6.07 10.54 10.43
N ARG A 108 -6.32 11.19 11.57
CA ARG A 108 -5.39 12.15 12.15
C ARG A 108 -4.04 11.51 12.51
N GLU A 109 -4.05 10.35 13.16
CA GLU A 109 -2.83 9.60 13.47
C GLU A 109 -2.02 9.26 12.21
N THR A 110 -2.69 8.87 11.11
CA THR A 110 -2.00 8.60 9.85
C THR A 110 -1.38 9.86 9.24
N LEU A 111 -2.09 10.99 9.28
CA LEU A 111 -1.58 12.26 8.78
C LEU A 111 -0.37 12.74 9.59
N ASP A 112 -0.45 12.65 10.92
CA ASP A 112 0.65 13.01 11.83
C ASP A 112 1.88 12.10 11.59
N GLU A 113 1.68 10.80 11.35
CA GLU A 113 2.77 9.88 11.01
C GLU A 113 3.40 10.21 9.65
N HIS A 114 2.57 10.55 8.65
CA HIS A 114 3.05 10.97 7.33
C HIS A 114 3.85 12.27 7.40
N GLU A 115 3.38 13.25 8.17
CA GLU A 115 4.09 14.50 8.39
C GLU A 115 5.43 14.24 9.09
N ARG A 116 5.44 13.41 10.14
CA ARG A 116 6.69 13.05 10.85
C ARG A 116 7.69 12.39 9.91
N LYS A 117 7.27 11.41 9.10
CA LYS A 117 8.13 10.75 8.10
C LYS A 117 8.66 11.73 7.07
N TRP A 118 7.84 12.70 6.64
CA TRP A 118 8.26 13.72 5.70
C TRP A 118 9.30 14.66 6.30
N GLN A 119 9.11 15.11 7.54
CA GLN A 119 10.07 15.94 8.28
C GLN A 119 11.39 15.19 8.52
N GLU A 120 11.33 13.93 8.95
CA GLU A 120 12.50 13.06 9.11
C GLU A 120 13.27 12.91 7.80
N ARG A 121 12.57 12.67 6.68
CA ARG A 121 13.20 12.58 5.35
C ARG A 121 13.86 13.89 4.94
N LYS A 122 13.19 15.03 5.15
CA LYS A 122 13.75 16.35 4.87
C LYS A 122 14.98 16.65 5.71
N ALA A 123 14.97 16.30 7.00
CA ALA A 123 16.10 16.49 7.89
C ALA A 123 17.31 15.64 7.43
N LYS A 124 17.07 14.37 7.07
CA LYS A 124 18.11 13.50 6.50
C LYS A 124 18.68 14.03 5.20
N GLU A 125 17.83 14.51 4.30
CA GLU A 125 18.27 15.13 3.03
C GLU A 125 19.10 16.40 3.26
N ALA A 126 18.70 17.24 4.22
CA ALA A 126 19.46 18.43 4.59
C ALA A 126 20.84 18.06 5.15
N GLN A 127 20.91 17.09 6.07
CA GLN A 127 22.17 16.59 6.61
C GLN A 127 23.08 16.01 5.51
N ALA A 128 22.52 15.22 4.59
CA ALA A 128 23.26 14.67 3.46
C ALA A 128 23.83 15.77 2.55
N ARG A 129 23.06 16.84 2.29
CA ARG A 129 23.51 17.99 1.50
C ARG A 129 24.63 18.78 2.19
N GLU A 130 24.53 18.99 3.50
CA GLU A 130 25.57 19.66 4.28
C GLU A 130 26.87 18.86 4.28
N GLN A 131 26.79 17.55 4.54
CA GLN A 131 27.94 16.66 4.45
C GLN A 131 28.56 16.65 3.05
N PHE A 132 27.74 16.57 1.99
CA PHE A 132 28.22 16.63 0.62
C PHE A 132 28.93 17.95 0.30
N ARG A 133 28.35 19.07 0.72
CA ARG A 133 28.96 20.40 0.55
C ARG A 133 30.31 20.47 1.26
N TRP A 134 30.37 20.05 2.52
CA TRP A 134 31.61 20.05 3.30
C TRP A 134 32.71 19.20 2.65
N LEU A 135 32.37 17.99 2.16
CA LEU A 135 33.31 17.12 1.45
C LEU A 135 33.87 17.79 0.19
N ASN A 136 33.00 18.43 -0.60
CA ASN A 136 33.40 19.10 -1.84
C ASN A 136 34.29 20.33 -1.56
N GLU A 137 33.94 21.13 -0.56
CA GLU A 137 34.71 22.32 -0.16
C GLU A 137 36.09 21.93 0.37
N THR A 138 36.16 20.96 1.28
CA THR A 138 37.42 20.43 1.81
C THR A 138 38.29 19.86 0.69
N THR A 139 37.71 19.05 -0.20
CA THR A 139 38.43 18.48 -1.34
C THR A 139 38.98 19.58 -2.26
N ALA A 140 38.17 20.59 -2.58
CA ALA A 140 38.59 21.70 -3.43
C ALA A 140 39.73 22.52 -2.81
N GLN A 141 39.70 22.72 -1.49
CA GLN A 141 40.78 23.40 -0.75
C GLN A 141 42.09 22.58 -0.80
N LEU A 142 42.02 21.28 -0.54
CA LEU A 142 43.21 20.40 -0.55
C LEU A 142 43.84 20.32 -1.95
N LEU A 143 43.01 20.18 -2.99
CA LEU A 143 43.47 20.19 -4.38
C LEU A 143 44.13 21.52 -4.78
N LYS A 144 43.72 22.64 -4.18
CA LYS A 144 44.30 23.95 -4.43
C LYS A 144 45.62 24.15 -3.71
N ASN A 145 45.75 23.63 -2.49
CA ASN A 145 46.89 23.89 -1.61
C ASN A 145 48.07 22.94 -1.89
N ASP A 146 47.83 21.64 -1.88
CA ASP A 146 48.87 20.62 -2.09
C ASP A 146 48.29 19.39 -2.82
N PRO A 147 48.06 19.50 -4.14
CA PRO A 147 47.41 18.44 -4.91
C PRO A 147 48.24 17.15 -4.96
N GLU A 148 49.57 17.21 -5.02
CA GLU A 148 50.41 16.02 -5.15
C GLU A 148 50.37 15.17 -3.87
N ARG A 149 50.57 15.80 -2.72
CA ARG A 149 50.50 15.13 -1.42
C ARG A 149 49.10 14.58 -1.16
N PHE A 150 48.06 15.36 -1.48
CA PHE A 150 46.68 14.92 -1.29
C PHE A 150 46.35 13.69 -2.14
N ILE A 151 46.69 13.71 -3.43
CA ILE A 151 46.45 12.55 -4.32
C ILE A 151 47.24 11.32 -3.86
N ALA A 152 48.49 11.49 -3.43
CA ALA A 152 49.29 10.38 -2.90
C ALA A 152 48.63 9.77 -1.66
N ALA A 153 48.12 10.60 -0.74
CA ALA A 153 47.40 10.15 0.45
C ALA A 153 46.11 9.39 0.11
N LEU A 154 45.31 9.90 -0.84
CA LEU A 154 44.10 9.21 -1.31
C LEU A 154 44.42 7.84 -1.92
N ASN A 155 45.42 7.79 -2.80
CA ASN A 155 45.80 6.53 -3.45
C ASN A 155 46.38 5.53 -2.45
N ASN A 156 47.13 5.97 -1.44
CA ASN A 156 47.62 5.11 -0.37
C ASN A 156 46.46 4.54 0.47
N ALA A 157 45.45 5.36 0.81
CA ALA A 157 44.26 4.91 1.53
C ALA A 157 43.50 3.83 0.76
N VAL A 158 43.28 4.04 -0.54
CA VAL A 158 42.64 3.06 -1.42
C VAL A 158 43.48 1.78 -1.54
N GLN A 159 44.78 1.90 -1.77
CA GLN A 159 45.69 0.76 -1.88
C GLN A 159 45.70 -0.08 -0.60
N THR A 160 45.77 0.58 0.56
CA THR A 160 45.72 -0.07 1.88
C THR A 160 44.44 -0.89 2.04
N ALA A 161 43.29 -0.30 1.70
CA ALA A 161 42.01 -0.99 1.76
C ALA A 161 41.94 -2.18 0.79
N TRP A 162 42.44 -2.03 -0.44
CA TRP A 162 42.47 -3.10 -1.44
C TRP A 162 43.38 -4.26 -1.02
N GLN A 163 44.54 -3.98 -0.45
CA GLN A 163 45.46 -5.00 0.04
C GLN A 163 44.88 -5.77 1.22
N LYS A 164 44.17 -5.08 2.12
CA LYS A 164 43.51 -5.69 3.28
C LYS A 164 42.33 -6.57 2.87
N CYS A 165 41.45 -6.08 2.00
CA CYS A 165 40.20 -6.75 1.65
C CYS A 165 40.34 -7.74 0.49
N GLN A 166 41.40 -7.61 -0.34
CA GLN A 166 41.64 -8.43 -1.53
C GLN A 166 40.36 -8.71 -2.35
N PRO A 167 39.65 -7.65 -2.79
CA PRO A 167 38.30 -7.79 -3.32
C PRO A 167 38.30 -8.60 -4.62
N LEU A 168 37.37 -9.55 -4.75
CA LEU A 168 37.21 -10.39 -5.93
C LEU A 168 35.92 -10.07 -6.68
N THR A 169 35.97 -10.22 -8.01
CA THR A 169 34.81 -10.09 -8.89
C THR A 169 33.82 -11.22 -8.61
N LYS A 170 32.58 -10.89 -8.25
CA LYS A 170 31.57 -11.90 -7.83
C LYS A 170 30.76 -12.51 -8.98
N GLN A 171 30.73 -11.87 -10.15
CA GLN A 171 29.83 -12.21 -11.26
C GLN A 171 30.51 -12.08 -12.63
N GLY A 172 29.98 -12.77 -13.64
CA GLY A 172 30.44 -12.69 -15.04
C GLY A 172 31.69 -13.51 -15.36
N ALA A 173 32.24 -13.32 -16.56
CA ALA A 173 33.36 -14.10 -17.09
C ALA A 173 34.67 -13.96 -16.30
N LYS A 174 34.81 -12.88 -15.51
CA LYS A 174 35.96 -12.62 -14.64
C LYS A 174 35.72 -13.00 -13.18
N LYS A 175 34.68 -13.79 -12.88
CA LYS A 175 34.37 -14.21 -11.51
C LYS A 175 35.58 -14.87 -10.85
N GLY A 176 35.90 -14.47 -9.62
CA GLY A 176 37.06 -14.94 -8.86
C GLY A 176 38.36 -14.21 -9.16
N GLN A 177 38.42 -13.31 -10.15
CA GLN A 177 39.58 -12.47 -10.39
C GLN A 177 39.57 -11.23 -9.47
N PRO A 178 40.74 -10.71 -9.06
CA PRO A 178 40.83 -9.47 -8.30
C PRO A 178 40.10 -8.31 -8.97
N LEU A 179 39.39 -7.52 -8.19
CA LEU A 179 38.79 -6.27 -8.65
C LEU A 179 39.90 -5.26 -8.95
N PRO A 180 39.80 -4.52 -10.07
CA PRO A 180 40.80 -3.51 -10.44
C PRO A 180 40.92 -2.44 -9.35
N LEU A 181 42.14 -1.98 -9.10
CA LEU A 181 42.43 -0.94 -8.12
C LEU A 181 42.01 0.43 -8.67
N PRO A 182 41.11 1.17 -8.01
CA PRO A 182 40.82 2.55 -8.38
C PRO A 182 41.98 3.46 -8.03
N THR A 183 42.20 4.47 -8.88
CA THR A 183 43.23 5.48 -8.69
C THR A 183 42.68 6.87 -8.89
N PHE A 184 43.13 7.79 -8.04
CA PHE A 184 42.85 9.21 -8.12
C PHE A 184 44.00 9.92 -8.85
N SER A 185 43.62 10.92 -9.66
CA SER A 185 44.55 11.83 -10.32
C SER A 185 43.96 13.23 -10.42
N THR A 186 44.77 14.20 -10.80
CA THR A 186 44.30 15.58 -11.06
C THR A 186 44.35 15.90 -12.53
N HIS A 187 43.34 16.62 -13.01
CA HIS A 187 43.34 17.21 -14.35
C HIS A 187 42.56 18.52 -14.35
N ALA A 188 43.14 19.59 -14.88
CA ALA A 188 42.55 20.93 -14.93
C ALA A 188 41.97 21.37 -13.56
N GLY A 189 42.72 21.12 -12.48
CA GLY A 189 42.33 21.43 -11.10
C GLY A 189 41.17 20.61 -10.53
N GLY A 190 40.67 19.61 -11.26
CA GLY A 190 39.64 18.69 -10.80
C GLY A 190 40.20 17.34 -10.38
N LEU A 191 39.48 16.66 -9.48
CA LEU A 191 39.74 15.28 -9.10
C LEU A 191 39.16 14.32 -10.13
N LEU A 192 39.98 13.39 -10.60
CA LEU A 192 39.58 12.30 -11.47
C LEU A 192 39.72 10.97 -10.74
N LEU A 193 38.75 10.10 -10.96
CA LEU A 193 38.73 8.72 -10.49
C LEU A 193 38.79 7.78 -11.70
N SER A 194 39.81 6.94 -11.72
CA SER A 194 40.08 6.00 -12.81
C SER A 194 40.03 4.58 -12.29
N VAL A 195 39.55 3.67 -13.12
CA VAL A 195 39.61 2.22 -12.92
C VAL A 195 40.00 1.62 -14.25
N GLU A 196 40.86 0.61 -14.25
CA GLU A 196 41.36 -0.04 -15.47
C GLU A 196 40.24 -0.49 -16.42
N THR A 197 39.10 -0.93 -15.88
CA THR A 197 37.95 -1.38 -16.67
C THR A 197 37.12 -0.24 -17.26
N TRP A 198 37.38 1.01 -16.88
CA TRP A 198 36.65 2.17 -17.38
C TRP A 198 37.35 2.76 -18.60
N LYS A 199 36.57 3.01 -19.66
CA LYS A 199 37.08 3.63 -20.89
C LYS A 199 37.66 5.03 -20.65
N ASN A 200 37.05 5.80 -19.76
CA ASN A 200 37.45 7.16 -19.42
C ASN A 200 37.46 7.36 -17.90
N PRO A 201 38.44 8.10 -17.35
CA PRO A 201 38.39 8.62 -15.99
C PRO A 201 37.12 9.43 -15.75
N ARG A 202 36.54 9.33 -14.56
CA ARG A 202 35.37 10.13 -14.16
C ARG A 202 35.81 11.31 -13.32
N ARG A 203 35.29 12.50 -13.63
CA ARG A 203 35.46 13.67 -12.78
C ARG A 203 34.54 13.55 -11.57
N VAL A 204 35.12 13.72 -10.38
CA VAL A 204 34.40 13.64 -9.10
C VAL A 204 34.64 14.91 -8.30
N LEU A 205 33.67 15.30 -7.46
CA LEU A 205 33.77 16.52 -6.64
C LEU A 205 34.48 16.26 -5.31
N ASN A 206 34.37 15.04 -4.80
CA ASN A 206 35.04 14.55 -3.60
C ASN A 206 35.39 13.06 -3.81
N PRO A 207 36.32 12.50 -3.02
CA PRO A 207 36.77 11.12 -3.19
C PRO A 207 35.85 10.05 -2.57
N ILE A 208 34.77 10.43 -1.87
CA ILE A 208 33.96 9.49 -1.07
C ILE A 208 32.65 9.12 -1.76
N CYS A 209 31.85 10.11 -2.15
CA CYS A 209 30.46 9.89 -2.57
C CYS A 209 29.93 10.93 -3.57
N THR A 210 28.76 10.63 -4.10
CA THR A 210 27.91 11.54 -4.88
C THR A 210 26.59 11.76 -4.18
N LEU A 211 25.91 12.87 -4.48
CA LEU A 211 24.55 13.10 -4.01
C LEU A 211 23.56 12.61 -5.08
N GLN A 212 22.79 11.57 -4.79
CA GLN A 212 21.75 11.03 -5.67
C GLN A 212 20.40 11.04 -4.94
N HIS A 213 19.38 11.64 -5.55
CA HIS A 213 18.02 11.71 -4.98
C HIS A 213 17.94 12.23 -3.52
N GLY A 214 18.89 13.09 -3.13
CA GLY A 214 18.95 13.64 -1.76
C GLY A 214 19.70 12.76 -0.75
N GLU A 215 20.29 11.66 -1.18
CA GLU A 215 21.07 10.74 -0.35
C GLU A 215 22.54 10.69 -0.80
N LEU A 216 23.44 10.44 0.15
CA LEU A 216 24.85 10.20 -0.15
C LEU A 216 25.01 8.77 -0.65
N THR A 217 25.51 8.64 -1.87
CA THR A 217 25.75 7.34 -2.50
C THR A 217 27.25 7.19 -2.78
N PRO A 218 27.92 6.15 -2.26
CA PRO A 218 29.33 5.91 -2.54
C PRO A 218 29.53 5.58 -4.03
N PHE A 219 30.74 5.82 -4.55
CA PHE A 219 31.06 5.48 -5.94
C PHE A 219 30.94 3.98 -6.24
N TRP A 220 31.23 3.14 -5.23
CA TRP A 220 31.02 1.71 -5.28
C TRP A 220 30.42 1.19 -3.98
N ALA A 221 29.49 0.24 -4.09
CA ALA A 221 28.93 -0.49 -2.97
C ALA A 221 29.65 -1.84 -2.81
N HIS A 222 30.90 -1.80 -2.33
CA HIS A 222 31.64 -3.00 -1.97
C HIS A 222 32.55 -2.75 -0.76
N GLU A 223 32.77 -3.80 0.03
CA GLU A 223 33.46 -3.75 1.32
C GLU A 223 34.84 -3.08 1.26
N ALA A 224 35.64 -3.37 0.23
CA ALA A 224 36.95 -2.72 0.07
C ALA A 224 36.85 -1.21 -0.18
N TRP A 225 35.76 -0.72 -0.78
CA TRP A 225 35.52 0.71 -0.97
C TRP A 225 35.02 1.34 0.32
N ASP A 226 34.17 0.65 1.08
CA ASP A 226 33.73 1.13 2.39
C ASP A 226 34.94 1.28 3.35
N ALA A 227 35.86 0.32 3.33
CA ALA A 227 37.13 0.42 4.05
C ALA A 227 38.00 1.58 3.55
N ALA A 228 38.06 1.80 2.22
CA ALA A 228 38.77 2.93 1.64
C ALA A 228 38.15 4.27 2.05
N ILE A 229 36.82 4.40 2.06
CA ILE A 229 36.10 5.60 2.50
C ILE A 229 36.49 5.97 3.93
N GLY A 230 36.60 4.99 4.84
CA GLY A 230 37.04 5.24 6.21
C GLY A 230 38.43 5.90 6.26
N LEU A 231 39.41 5.32 5.57
CA LEU A 231 40.77 5.84 5.51
C LEU A 231 40.86 7.19 4.78
N ILE A 232 40.09 7.37 3.71
CA ILE A 232 39.98 8.66 2.99
C ILE A 232 39.36 9.73 3.90
N GLY A 233 38.38 9.36 4.72
CA GLY A 233 37.77 10.24 5.72
C GLY A 233 38.80 10.75 6.73
N GLU A 234 39.74 9.90 7.14
CA GLU A 234 40.88 10.31 8.00
C GLU A 234 41.78 11.30 7.28
N VAL A 235 42.11 11.08 6.00
CA VAL A 235 42.88 12.04 5.18
C VAL A 235 42.19 13.40 5.10
N LEU A 236 40.89 13.43 4.86
CA LEU A 236 40.10 14.66 4.79
C LEU A 236 39.96 15.37 6.15
N SER A 237 40.02 14.62 7.25
CA SER A 237 39.86 15.15 8.61
C SER A 237 41.18 15.61 9.23
N ALA A 238 42.30 14.99 8.84
CA ALA A 238 43.63 15.29 9.35
C ALA A 238 44.16 16.67 8.90
N GLU A 239 43.57 17.24 7.85
CA GLU A 239 43.90 18.56 7.31
C GLU A 239 42.86 19.63 7.71
N ARG A 240 42.07 19.39 8.78
CA ARG A 240 41.29 20.45 9.42
C ARG A 240 42.26 21.51 9.98
N PRO A 241 42.04 22.81 9.71
CA PRO A 241 42.76 23.88 10.39
C PRO A 241 42.50 23.86 11.90
#